data_AF-A0AAV0B8J5-F1
#
_entry.id   AF-A0AAV0B8J5-F1
#
_cell.length_a   1.000
_cell.length_b   1.000
_cell.length_c   1.000
_cell.angle_alpha   90.00
_cell.angle_beta   90.00
_cell.angle_gamma   90.00
#
_symmetry.space_group_name_H-M   'P 1'
#
loop_
_entity.id
_entity.type
_entity.pdbx_description
1 polymer ?
#
loop_
_entity_poly.entity_id
_entity_poly.type
_entity_poly.pdbx_seq_one_letter_code
_entity_poly.pdbx_strand_id
1 'polypeptide(L)'
;PQESLHITCLTIGSREDVQPYIAICQALKKDGHTCRIASHCEYKPWIEVYGSEFVEIRGNPAELMKICVDNGWHFFYLYAHQQNQMI
;
A
#
# COMPACT_ATOMS: atom_id res chain seq x y z
N PRO A 1 15.43 14.99 -3.08
CA PRO A 1 15.20 15.33 -1.65
C PRO A 1 16.50 15.39 -0.82
N GLN A 2 16.45 16.04 0.36
CA GLN A 2 17.58 16.06 1.33
C GLN A 2 17.90 14.66 1.87
N GLU A 3 16.88 13.81 2.00
CA GLU A 3 16.99 12.38 2.29
C GLU A 3 15.97 11.61 1.44
N SER A 4 16.40 10.51 0.81
CA SER A 4 15.52 9.66 -0.01
C SER A 4 14.88 8.56 0.82
N LEU A 5 13.58 8.67 1.05
CA LEU A 5 12.76 7.64 1.69
C LEU A 5 12.27 6.55 0.70
N HIS A 6 11.98 5.36 1.26
CA HIS A 6 11.17 4.32 0.63
C HIS A 6 9.78 4.31 1.26
N ILE A 7 8.77 4.68 0.48
CA ILE A 7 7.41 4.93 0.97
C ILE A 7 6.47 3.86 0.44
N THR A 8 5.82 3.12 1.34
CA THR A 8 4.78 2.14 0.98
C THR A 8 3.39 2.70 1.27
N CYS A 9 2.59 2.87 0.22
CA CYS A 9 1.19 3.25 0.31
C CYS A 9 0.32 1.98 0.33
N LEU A 10 -0.39 1.75 1.43
CA LEU A 10 -1.35 0.66 1.56
C LEU A 10 -2.75 1.17 1.20
N THR A 11 -3.41 0.51 0.24
CA THR A 11 -4.78 0.84 -0.15
C THR A 11 -5.58 -0.42 -0.46
N ILE A 12 -6.78 -0.49 0.11
CA ILE A 12 -7.73 -1.59 -0.03
C ILE A 12 -9.04 -0.94 -0.49
N GLY A 13 -9.63 -1.43 -1.57
CA GLY A 13 -10.85 -0.84 -2.12
C GLY A 13 -10.97 -0.97 -3.63
N SER A 14 -11.81 -0.10 -4.18
CA SER A 14 -12.13 0.04 -5.60
C SER A 14 -11.02 0.78 -6.37
N ARG A 15 -11.20 0.95 -7.68
CA ARG A 15 -10.25 1.68 -8.52
C ARG A 15 -10.11 3.14 -8.08
N GLU A 16 -11.22 3.75 -7.65
CA GLU A 16 -11.27 5.11 -7.11
C GLU A 16 -10.44 5.27 -5.84
N ASP A 17 -10.27 4.20 -5.06
CA ASP A 17 -9.43 4.19 -3.86
C ASP A 17 -7.95 4.05 -4.19
N VAL A 18 -7.59 3.45 -5.34
CA VAL A 18 -6.19 3.24 -5.76
C VAL A 18 -5.62 4.44 -6.53
N GLN A 19 -6.45 5.12 -7.33
CA GLN A 19 -6.02 6.22 -8.19
C GLN A 19 -5.24 7.34 -7.47
N PRO A 20 -5.67 7.82 -6.29
CA PRO A 20 -4.99 8.92 -5.61
C PRO A 20 -3.57 8.53 -5.18
N TYR A 21 -3.36 7.28 -4.78
CA TYR A 21 -2.05 6.78 -4.37
C TYR A 21 -1.08 6.69 -5.55
N ILE A 22 -1.56 6.34 -6.74
CA ILE A 22 -0.73 6.40 -7.96
C ILE A 22 -0.27 7.84 -8.23
N ALA A 23 -1.16 8.83 -8.08
CA ALA A 23 -0.81 10.24 -8.25
C ALA A 23 0.19 10.73 -7.19
N ILE A 24 -0.03 10.38 -5.92
CA ILE A 24 0.86 10.71 -4.81
C ILE A 24 2.25 10.09 -5.01
N CYS A 25 2.33 8.80 -5.35
CA CYS A 25 3.60 8.13 -5.61
C CYS A 25 4.36 8.77 -6.78
N GLN A 26 3.67 9.21 -7.83
CA GLN A 26 4.32 9.94 -8.92
C GLN A 26 4.90 11.28 -8.46
N ALA A 27 4.21 12.01 -7.59
CA ALA A 27 4.72 13.25 -7.01
C ALA A 27 5.94 12.99 -6.12
N LEU A 28 5.86 12.05 -5.18
CA LEU A 28 6.96 11.66 -4.30
C LEU A 28 8.19 11.20 -5.09
N LYS A 29 7.99 10.44 -6.17
CA LYS A 29 9.08 10.04 -7.07
C LYS A 29 9.75 11.22 -7.76
N LYS A 30 8.98 12.24 -8.18
CA LYS A 30 9.55 13.48 -8.76
C LYS A 30 10.40 14.22 -7.73
N ASP A 31 10.03 14.15 -6.45
CA ASP A 31 10.81 14.73 -5.35
C ASP A 31 12.05 13.89 -5.00
N GLY A 32 12.19 12.71 -5.59
CA GLY A 32 13.33 11.80 -5.51
C GLY A 32 13.19 10.69 -4.46
N HIS A 33 11.95 10.34 -4.11
CA HIS A 33 11.65 9.18 -3.27
C HIS A 33 11.44 7.91 -4.11
N THR A 34 11.51 6.76 -3.46
CA THR A 34 11.04 5.49 -4.02
C THR A 34 9.68 5.15 -3.43
N CYS A 35 8.80 4.56 -4.24
CA CYS A 35 7.43 4.31 -3.83
C CYS A 35 6.98 2.89 -4.18
N ARG A 36 6.20 2.31 -3.28
CA ARG A 36 5.52 1.03 -3.41
C ARG A 36 4.04 1.21 -3.10
N ILE A 37 3.17 0.56 -3.87
CA ILE A 37 1.75 0.46 -3.56
C ILE A 37 1.41 -0.99 -3.21
N ALA A 38 0.77 -1.17 -2.05
CA ALA A 38 0.27 -2.44 -1.56
C ALA A 38 -1.25 -2.51 -1.75
N SER A 39 -1.74 -3.39 -2.63
CA SER A 39 -3.18 -3.49 -2.95
C SER A 39 -3.58 -4.85 -3.55
N HIS A 40 -4.81 -4.98 -4.06
CA HIS A 40 -5.31 -6.17 -4.74
C HIS A 40 -4.58 -6.41 -6.08
N CYS A 41 -4.40 -7.69 -6.43
CA CYS A 41 -3.61 -8.10 -7.60
C CYS A 41 -4.13 -7.56 -8.94
N GLU A 42 -5.43 -7.26 -9.04
CA GLU A 42 -6.05 -6.69 -10.24
C GLU A 42 -5.45 -5.32 -10.63
N TYR A 43 -4.92 -4.57 -9.65
CA TYR A 43 -4.35 -3.24 -9.89
C TYR A 43 -2.85 -3.27 -10.20
N LYS A 44 -2.19 -4.43 -10.08
CA LYS A 44 -0.74 -4.55 -10.32
C LYS A 44 -0.30 -3.97 -11.67
N PRO A 45 -0.90 -4.34 -12.82
CA PRO A 45 -0.44 -3.84 -14.11
C PRO A 45 -0.59 -2.32 -14.21
N TRP A 46 -1.65 -1.78 -13.62
CA TRP A 46 -1.91 -0.35 -13.64
C TRP A 46 -0.89 0.42 -12.80
N ILE A 47 -0.56 -0.08 -11.61
CA ILE A 47 0.43 0.52 -10.70
C ILE A 47 1.84 0.50 -11.30
N GLU A 48 2.26 -0.66 -11.85
CA GLU A 48 3.59 -0.83 -12.41
C GLU A 48 3.81 0.02 -13.67
N VAL A 49 2.76 0.31 -14.45
CA VAL A 49 2.83 1.23 -15.61
C VAL A 49 3.25 2.65 -15.21
N TYR A 50 2.89 3.13 -14.02
CA TYR A 50 3.37 4.43 -13.51
C TYR A 50 4.71 4.32 -12.74
N GLY A 51 5.30 3.14 -12.75
CA GLY A 51 6.63 2.84 -12.21
C GLY A 51 6.71 2.81 -10.69
N SER A 52 5.60 2.66 -9.98
CA SER A 52 5.63 2.34 -8.55
C SER A 52 5.85 0.84 -8.38
N GLU A 53 6.58 0.44 -7.35
CA GLU A 53 6.66 -0.98 -6.98
C GLU A 53 5.27 -1.48 -6.54
N PHE A 54 4.99 -2.76 -6.75
CA PHE A 54 3.74 -3.38 -6.31
C PHE A 54 3.99 -4.51 -5.31
N VAL A 55 3.16 -4.58 -4.27
CA VAL A 55 3.05 -5.77 -3.41
C VAL A 55 1.58 -6.14 -3.26
N GLU A 56 1.28 -7.43 -3.36
CA GLU A 56 -0.08 -7.93 -3.24
C GLU A 56 -0.48 -8.00 -1.76
N ILE A 57 -1.65 -7.44 -1.44
CA ILE A 57 -2.32 -7.66 -0.16
C ILE A 57 -3.30 -8.82 -0.33
N ARG A 58 -3.03 -9.91 0.38
CA ARG A 58 -3.88 -11.10 0.45
C ARG A 58 -4.58 -11.15 1.80
N GLY A 59 -5.85 -11.52 1.82
CA GLY A 59 -6.65 -11.63 3.04
C GLY A 59 -8.12 -11.31 2.78
N ASN A 60 -9.00 -11.71 3.68
CA ASN A 60 -10.41 -11.38 3.59
C ASN A 60 -10.61 -9.88 3.91
N PRO A 61 -11.19 -9.07 3.00
CA PRO A 61 -11.45 -7.65 3.27
C PRO A 61 -12.26 -7.40 4.54
N ALA A 62 -13.16 -8.32 4.91
CA ALA A 62 -13.91 -8.23 6.16
C ALA A 62 -13.03 -8.45 7.39
N GLU A 63 -12.01 -9.31 7.30
CA GLU A 63 -11.02 -9.49 8.37
C GLU A 63 -10.09 -8.29 8.46
N LEU A 64 -9.64 -7.74 7.33
CA LEU A 64 -8.84 -6.52 7.27
C LEU A 64 -9.61 -5.32 7.88
N MET A 65 -10.86 -5.13 7.48
CA MET A 65 -11.74 -4.11 8.04
C MET A 65 -12.06 -4.35 9.51
N LYS A 66 -12.27 -5.60 9.93
CA LYS A 66 -12.45 -5.94 11.34
C LYS A 66 -11.22 -5.59 12.17
N ILE A 67 -10.02 -5.87 11.69
CA ILE A 67 -8.78 -5.49 12.40
C ILE A 67 -8.65 -3.95 12.46
N CYS A 68 -9.03 -3.21 11.40
CA CYS A 68 -9.10 -1.74 11.42
C CYS A 68 -10.06 -1.20 12.48
N VAL A 69 -11.25 -1.80 12.60
CA VAL A 69 -12.29 -1.41 13.56
C VAL A 69 -11.90 -1.80 14.98
N ASP A 70 -11.41 -3.01 15.18
CA ASP A 70 -11.09 -3.57 16.50
C ASP A 70 -9.82 -2.94 17.10
N ASN A 71 -8.87 -2.44 16.27
CA ASN A 71 -7.56 -1.98 16.74
C ASN A 71 -7.23 -0.53 16.42
N GLY A 72 -8.11 0.20 15.70
CA GLY A 72 -7.87 1.60 15.32
C GLY A 72 -6.51 1.79 14.65
N TRP A 73 -5.71 2.77 15.10
CA TRP A 73 -4.37 3.05 14.54
C TRP A 73 -3.35 1.91 14.74
N HIS A 74 -3.59 0.94 15.63
CA HIS A 74 -2.74 -0.25 15.80
C HIS A 74 -2.92 -1.33 14.72
N PHE A 75 -3.92 -1.17 13.84
CA PHE A 75 -4.12 -2.03 12.68
C PHE A 75 -2.83 -2.27 11.89
N PHE A 76 -2.08 -1.20 11.60
CA PHE A 76 -0.87 -1.28 10.80
C PHE A 76 0.24 -2.09 11.47
N TYR A 77 0.41 -1.97 12.79
CA TYR A 77 1.39 -2.75 13.54
C TYR A 77 1.03 -4.23 13.55
N LEU A 78 -0.24 -4.58 13.80
CA LEU A 78 -0.68 -5.97 13.88
C LEU A 78 -0.64 -6.67 12.52
N TYR A 79 -1.06 -5.99 11.45
CA TYR A 79 -1.05 -6.57 10.11
C TYR A 79 0.38 -6.81 9.60
N ALA A 80 1.28 -5.82 9.75
CA ALA A 80 2.68 -5.99 9.37
C ALA A 80 3.36 -7.11 10.19
N HIS A 81 3.07 -7.21 11.49
CA HIS A 81 3.65 -8.26 12.35
C HIS A 81 3.09 -9.66 12.05
N GLN A 82 1.84 -9.78 11.58
CA GLN A 82 1.28 -11.05 11.11
C GLN A 82 1.93 -11.52 9.80
N GLN A 83 2.18 -10.61 8.85
CA GLN A 83 2.86 -10.95 7.59
C GLN A 83 4.34 -11.32 7.81
N ASN A 84 5.01 -10.69 8.78
CA ASN A 84 6.42 -10.95 9.10
C ASN A 84 6.67 -12.25 9.90
N GLN A 85 5.62 -13.00 10.25
CA GLN A 85 5.70 -14.34 10.87
C GLN A 85 5.51 -15.48 9.85
N MET A 86 5.30 -15.15 8.55
CA MET A 86 5.20 -16.12 7.45
C MET A 86 6.44 -16.12 6.53
N ILE A 87 7.59 -15.62 7.01
CA ILE A 87 8.89 -15.67 6.33
C ILE A 87 9.93 -16.27 7.27
#